data_AF-X1IMN8-F1
#
_entry.id   AF-X1IMN8-F1
#
_cell.length_a   1.000
_cell.length_b   1.000
_cell.length_c   1.000
_cell.angle_alpha   90.00
_cell.angle_beta   90.00
_cell.angle_gamma   90.00
#
_symmetry.space_group_name_H-M   'P 1'
#
loop_
_entity.id
_entity.type
_entity.pdbx_description
1 polymer ?
#
loop_
_entity_poly.entity_id
_entity_poly.type
_entity_poly.pdbx_seq_one_letter_code
_entity_poly.pdbx_strand_id
1 'polypeptide(L)'
;RAFELANITMNILLDKLWDNTYGGFENYRYKIWDDGDAGHDYKYLQTNALGIITLLEYWKETGMQTDSAYFQNATYLYGKLELLWNTTHQAYEKNGGINWGISGADDSIGLEANSIMMSACLKLFEYTGNITFYNRAWQLFIGKEQEYNFEDYNEICDSKLPLLDWHTQEKNILVPHQISLKQAIETNILKKPAFAYCLFLGYYLTTKLGFPEEVIRLRQHAPQEMAHYADDAWDLEINTKQFGWVEICGIHDRTDYDLKR
;
A
#
# COMPACT_ATOMS: atom_id res chain seq x y z
N ARG A 1 8.82 -17.23 27.57
CA ARG A 1 9.86 -17.16 26.52
C ARG A 1 9.53 -16.19 25.39
N ALA A 2 8.47 -16.38 24.58
CA ALA A 2 8.17 -15.44 23.48
C ALA A 2 7.86 -14.01 24.00
N PHE A 3 7.00 -13.90 25.01
CA PHE A 3 6.67 -12.63 25.66
C PHE A 3 7.88 -11.96 26.33
N GLU A 4 8.76 -12.74 26.99
CA GLU A 4 9.99 -12.21 27.59
C GLU A 4 10.93 -11.62 26.54
N LEU A 5 11.08 -12.30 25.39
CA LEU A 5 11.87 -11.79 24.26
C LEU A 5 11.25 -10.53 23.69
N ALA A 6 9.92 -10.48 23.51
CA ALA A 6 9.21 -9.29 23.06
C ALA A 6 9.43 -8.10 24.01
N ASN A 7 9.34 -8.33 25.33
CA ASN A 7 9.61 -7.30 26.34
C ASN A 7 11.05 -6.80 26.28
N ILE A 8 12.04 -7.71 26.16
CA ILE A 8 13.44 -7.32 25.98
C ILE A 8 13.58 -6.47 24.72
N THR A 9 13.06 -6.91 23.58
CA THR A 9 13.12 -6.15 22.32
C THR A 9 12.50 -4.76 22.46
N MET A 10 11.32 -4.65 23.07
CA MET A 10 10.63 -3.36 23.22
C MET A 10 11.38 -2.39 24.11
N ASN A 11 11.94 -2.87 25.23
CA ASN A 11 12.75 -2.02 26.10
C ASN A 11 13.97 -1.49 25.35
N ILE A 12 14.63 -2.32 24.54
CA ILE A 12 15.81 -1.84 23.81
C ILE A 12 15.41 -0.90 22.65
N LEU A 13 14.29 -1.15 21.95
CA LEU A 13 13.78 -0.21 20.94
C LEU A 13 13.51 1.18 21.54
N LEU A 14 12.88 1.23 22.71
CA LEU A 14 12.60 2.49 23.38
C LEU A 14 13.85 3.14 23.98
N ASP A 15 14.75 2.38 24.59
CA ASP A 15 15.97 2.94 25.20
C ASP A 15 16.95 3.44 24.13
N LYS A 16 17.07 2.70 23.02
CA LYS A 16 18.15 2.91 22.04
C LYS A 16 17.69 3.53 20.73
N LEU A 17 16.45 3.40 20.28
CA LEU A 17 16.02 3.96 18.99
C LEU A 17 15.02 5.09 19.12
N TRP A 18 14.38 5.27 20.28
CA TRP A 18 13.50 6.40 20.49
C TRP A 18 14.29 7.70 20.69
N ASP A 19 13.97 8.70 19.89
CA ASP A 19 14.47 10.06 20.06
C ASP A 19 13.68 10.77 21.15
N ASN A 20 14.29 10.94 22.32
CA ASN A 20 13.67 11.64 23.44
C ASN A 20 13.55 13.17 23.24
N THR A 21 14.23 13.74 22.25
CA THR A 21 14.23 15.19 21.98
C THR A 21 13.07 15.58 21.08
N TYR A 22 12.93 14.92 19.93
CA TYR A 22 11.91 15.26 18.93
C TYR A 22 10.84 14.17 18.73
N GLY A 23 11.00 13.04 19.42
CA GLY A 23 10.10 11.90 19.34
C GLY A 23 10.28 11.07 18.08
N GLY A 24 9.85 9.81 18.18
CA GLY A 24 9.91 8.82 17.10
C GLY A 24 11.20 8.03 17.03
N PHE A 25 11.21 7.05 16.14
CA PHE A 25 12.30 6.09 16.00
C PHE A 25 13.32 6.53 14.97
N GLU A 26 14.58 6.41 15.33
CA GLU A 26 15.72 6.52 14.43
C GLU A 26 15.79 5.29 13.51
N ASN A 27 16.17 5.51 12.24
CA ASN A 27 16.15 4.46 11.21
C ASN A 27 17.31 3.45 11.36
N TYR A 28 18.43 3.86 11.93
CA TYR A 28 19.55 2.96 12.20
C TYR A 28 20.43 3.46 13.36
N ARG A 29 21.28 2.55 13.86
CA ARG A 29 22.39 2.85 14.78
C ARG A 29 23.70 2.38 14.13
N TYR A 30 24.75 3.20 14.18
CA TYR A 30 26.03 2.91 13.54
C TYR A 30 26.76 1.69 14.15
N LYS A 31 26.47 1.35 15.41
CA LYS A 31 26.91 0.12 16.07
C LYS A 31 25.73 -0.56 16.73
N ILE A 32 25.75 -1.89 16.67
CA ILE A 32 24.74 -2.76 17.27
C ILE A 32 24.69 -2.48 18.78
N TRP A 33 23.61 -1.83 19.22
CA TRP A 33 23.24 -1.60 20.63
C TRP A 33 24.25 -0.81 21.50
N ASP A 34 25.16 -0.06 20.89
CA ASP A 34 26.13 0.81 21.59
C ASP A 34 25.61 2.26 21.69
N ASP A 35 26.17 3.05 22.60
CA ASP A 35 25.82 4.48 22.81
C ASP A 35 26.37 5.40 21.69
N GLY A 36 26.79 4.83 20.55
CA GLY A 36 27.22 5.60 19.39
C GLY A 36 26.08 6.32 18.69
N ASP A 37 26.41 7.33 17.87
CA ASP A 37 25.41 8.16 17.18
C ASP A 37 24.39 7.31 16.40
N ALA A 38 23.12 7.68 16.46
CA ALA A 38 22.11 7.14 15.57
C ALA A 38 22.16 7.86 14.22
N GLY A 39 21.50 7.30 13.22
CA GLY A 39 21.19 8.06 12.00
C GLY A 39 20.22 9.18 12.31
N HIS A 40 20.73 10.34 12.70
CA HIS A 40 19.95 11.44 13.27
C HIS A 40 19.37 12.41 12.24
N ASP A 41 19.78 12.36 10.97
CA ASP A 41 19.46 13.47 10.06
C ASP A 41 17.97 13.50 9.66
N TYR A 42 17.29 12.34 9.67
CA TYR A 42 15.94 12.19 9.09
C TYR A 42 15.03 11.24 9.88
N LYS A 43 13.74 11.59 9.93
CA LYS A 43 12.66 10.75 10.43
C LYS A 43 11.91 10.13 9.26
N TYR A 44 12.13 8.84 9.02
CA TYR A 44 11.54 8.11 7.90
C TYR A 44 10.11 7.67 8.20
N LEU A 45 9.23 7.85 7.22
CA LEU A 45 7.83 7.43 7.27
C LEU A 45 7.70 5.95 7.63
N GLN A 46 8.38 5.09 6.87
CA GLN A 46 8.30 3.64 7.01
C GLN A 46 8.69 3.17 8.42
N THR A 47 9.85 3.62 8.91
CA THR A 47 10.37 3.26 10.23
C THR A 47 9.39 3.63 11.34
N ASN A 48 8.84 4.84 11.26
CA ASN A 48 7.97 5.37 12.31
C ASN A 48 6.55 4.81 12.22
N ALA A 49 6.05 4.50 11.02
CA ALA A 49 4.79 3.76 10.84
C ALA A 49 4.89 2.33 11.39
N LEU A 50 6.01 1.62 11.15
CA LEU A 50 6.30 0.33 11.82
C LEU A 50 6.39 0.51 13.33
N GLY A 51 6.97 1.62 13.80
CA GLY A 51 7.01 2.00 15.20
C GLY A 51 5.61 2.08 15.83
N ILE A 52 4.65 2.73 15.18
CA ILE A 52 3.24 2.77 15.62
C ILE A 52 2.68 1.36 15.76
N ILE A 53 2.79 0.54 14.71
CA ILE A 53 2.28 -0.84 14.72
C ILE A 53 2.90 -1.62 15.88
N THR A 54 4.21 -1.54 16.04
CA THR A 54 4.98 -2.25 17.07
C THR A 54 4.56 -1.85 18.48
N LEU A 55 4.39 -0.55 18.73
CA LEU A 55 3.94 -0.03 20.02
C LEU A 55 2.51 -0.50 20.35
N LEU A 56 1.61 -0.50 19.37
CA LEU A 56 0.22 -0.92 19.56
C LEU A 56 0.08 -2.42 19.81
N GLU A 57 0.80 -3.25 19.05
CA GLU A 57 0.81 -4.70 19.26
C GLU A 57 1.34 -5.03 20.65
N TYR A 58 2.42 -4.37 21.08
CA TYR A 58 2.95 -4.61 22.42
C TYR A 58 2.01 -4.10 23.53
N TRP A 59 1.34 -2.96 23.31
CA TRP A 59 0.32 -2.46 24.21
C TRP A 59 -0.85 -3.46 24.37
N LYS A 60 -1.30 -4.06 23.26
CA LYS A 60 -2.31 -5.11 23.26
C LYS A 60 -1.85 -6.34 24.06
N GLU A 61 -0.64 -6.83 23.79
CA GLU A 61 -0.07 -8.00 24.49
C GLU A 61 0.14 -7.75 25.99
N THR A 62 0.35 -6.50 26.40
CA THR A 62 0.49 -6.11 27.82
C THR A 62 -0.84 -5.80 28.51
N GLY A 63 -1.97 -6.10 27.86
CA GLY A 63 -3.31 -5.99 28.44
C GLY A 63 -3.96 -4.61 28.29
N MET A 64 -3.49 -3.79 27.34
CA MET A 64 -4.10 -2.50 26.97
C MET A 64 -4.30 -1.54 28.16
N GLN A 65 -3.28 -1.41 29.01
CA GLN A 65 -3.35 -0.51 30.17
C GLN A 65 -3.59 0.95 29.73
N THR A 66 -4.55 1.62 30.38
CA THR A 66 -5.04 2.94 29.95
C THR A 66 -4.01 4.07 30.11
N ASP A 67 -3.00 3.88 30.95
CA ASP A 67 -1.90 4.81 31.23
C ASP A 67 -0.58 4.42 30.52
N SER A 68 -0.66 3.56 29.50
CA SER A 68 0.53 3.06 28.83
C SER A 68 1.25 4.10 27.97
N ALA A 69 2.56 4.24 28.21
CA ALA A 69 3.45 5.02 27.34
C ALA A 69 3.47 4.49 25.90
N TYR A 70 3.20 3.21 25.65
CA TYR A 70 3.20 2.64 24.29
C TYR A 70 2.07 3.23 23.43
N PHE A 71 0.85 3.29 23.97
CA PHE A 71 -0.28 3.89 23.29
C PHE A 71 -0.11 5.40 23.08
N GLN A 72 0.39 6.10 24.10
CA GLN A 72 0.70 7.53 24.01
C GLN A 72 1.75 7.81 22.94
N ASN A 73 2.82 7.01 22.89
CA ASN A 73 3.87 7.15 21.87
C ASN A 73 3.37 6.81 20.46
N ALA A 74 2.49 5.82 20.31
CA ALA A 74 1.91 5.45 19.02
C ALA A 74 1.02 6.58 18.46
N THR A 75 0.15 7.15 19.30
CA THR A 75 -0.71 8.28 18.92
C THR A 75 0.08 9.57 18.68
N TYR A 76 1.12 9.82 19.48
CA TYR A 76 2.07 10.90 19.25
C TYR A 76 2.77 10.77 17.89
N LEU A 77 3.28 9.56 17.58
CA LEU A 77 3.94 9.28 16.31
C LEU A 77 3.01 9.52 15.12
N TYR A 78 1.76 9.09 15.20
CA TYR A 78 0.78 9.39 14.15
C TYR A 78 0.72 10.90 13.89
N GLY A 79 0.54 11.70 14.94
CA GLY A 79 0.47 13.16 14.82
C GLY A 79 1.73 13.79 14.22
N LYS A 80 2.90 13.16 14.40
CA LYS A 80 4.14 13.57 13.75
C LYS A 80 4.21 13.20 12.27
N LEU A 81 3.78 11.99 11.92
CA LEU A 81 3.75 11.54 10.53
C LEU A 81 2.75 12.35 9.68
N GLU A 82 1.70 12.91 10.28
CA GLU A 82 0.79 13.85 9.61
C GLU A 82 1.50 15.07 9.00
N LEU A 83 2.67 15.46 9.52
CA LEU A 83 3.46 16.55 8.96
C LEU A 83 4.10 16.19 7.61
N LEU A 84 4.24 14.90 7.30
CA LEU A 84 4.76 14.41 6.04
C LEU A 84 3.68 14.28 4.97
N TRP A 85 2.42 14.59 5.28
CA TRP A 85 1.33 14.46 4.32
C TRP A 85 1.46 15.50 3.20
N ASN A 86 1.62 15.03 1.97
CA ASN A 86 1.64 15.85 0.78
C ASN A 86 0.23 15.96 0.19
N THR A 87 -0.36 17.15 0.26
CA THR A 87 -1.71 17.39 -0.24
C THR A 87 -1.82 17.35 -1.77
N THR A 88 -0.72 17.49 -2.50
CA THR A 88 -0.74 17.39 -3.96
C THR A 88 -0.83 15.94 -4.39
N HIS A 89 0.01 15.07 -3.82
CA HIS A 89 0.07 13.65 -4.18
C HIS A 89 -0.92 12.77 -3.40
N GLN A 90 -1.62 13.33 -2.40
CA GLN A 90 -2.51 12.58 -1.50
C GLN A 90 -1.80 11.37 -0.86
N ALA A 91 -0.54 11.56 -0.48
CA ALA A 91 0.31 10.54 0.10
C ALA A 91 1.34 11.18 1.04
N TYR A 92 2.00 10.37 1.87
CA TYR A 92 3.08 10.82 2.73
C TYR A 92 4.43 10.81 2.00
N GLU A 93 5.19 11.87 2.23
CA GLU A 93 6.59 12.01 1.83
C GLU A 93 7.47 11.01 2.59
N LYS A 94 8.57 10.60 1.95
CA LYS A 94 9.42 9.51 2.44
C LYS A 94 10.03 9.79 3.81
N ASN A 95 10.43 11.03 4.09
CA ASN A 95 10.94 11.42 5.39
C ASN A 95 10.73 12.90 5.67
N GLY A 96 10.88 13.28 6.94
CA GLY A 96 11.16 14.64 7.35
C GLY A 96 12.59 14.74 7.90
N GLY A 97 13.06 15.94 8.13
CA GLY A 97 14.28 16.20 8.91
C GLY A 97 14.13 15.73 10.36
N ILE A 98 15.25 15.76 11.10
CA ILE A 98 15.34 15.32 12.50
C ILE A 98 14.22 15.81 13.43
N ASN A 99 13.77 17.05 13.24
CA ASN A 99 12.74 17.69 14.05
C ASN A 99 11.34 17.59 13.43
N TRP A 100 11.15 16.70 12.45
CA TRP A 100 9.96 16.56 11.61
C TRP A 100 9.68 17.74 10.66
N GLY A 101 10.64 18.66 10.49
CA GLY A 101 10.55 19.71 9.48
C GLY A 101 10.89 19.23 8.08
N ILE A 102 10.47 19.95 7.05
CA ILE A 102 10.66 19.57 5.63
C ILE A 102 11.99 20.05 5.01
N SER A 103 12.84 20.77 5.76
CA SER A 103 14.09 21.31 5.21
C SER A 103 15.14 20.22 5.04
N GLY A 104 15.54 19.96 3.79
CA GLY A 104 16.54 18.94 3.43
C GLY A 104 16.00 17.51 3.38
N ALA A 105 14.68 17.34 3.55
CA ALA A 105 13.98 16.07 3.49
C ALA A 105 13.78 15.57 2.04
N ASP A 106 13.56 14.27 1.89
CA ASP A 106 13.24 13.61 0.61
C ASP A 106 11.71 13.55 0.46
N ASP A 107 11.19 14.38 -0.44
CA ASP A 107 9.76 14.54 -0.73
C ASP A 107 9.21 13.47 -1.69
N SER A 108 10.04 12.49 -2.09
CA SER A 108 9.57 11.39 -2.94
C SER A 108 8.48 10.57 -2.25
N ILE A 109 7.53 10.10 -3.06
CA ILE A 109 6.44 9.25 -2.59
C ILE A 109 6.84 7.77 -2.77
N GLY A 110 6.99 7.05 -1.66
CA GLY A 110 7.26 5.62 -1.64
C GLY A 110 6.00 4.80 -1.35
N LEU A 111 5.60 3.93 -2.28
CA LEU A 111 4.40 3.09 -2.15
C LEU A 111 4.47 2.17 -0.92
N GLU A 112 5.61 1.52 -0.71
CA GLU A 112 5.81 0.60 0.42
C GLU A 112 5.63 1.33 1.77
N ALA A 113 6.31 2.46 1.95
CA ALA A 113 6.22 3.25 3.17
C ALA A 113 4.78 3.75 3.44
N ASN A 114 4.07 4.17 2.39
CA ASN A 114 2.67 4.59 2.49
C ASN A 114 1.71 3.42 2.82
N SER A 115 1.94 2.23 2.27
CA SER A 115 1.15 1.02 2.61
C SER A 115 1.31 0.60 4.09
N ILE A 116 2.51 0.76 4.63
CA ILE A 116 2.79 0.51 6.05
C ILE A 116 2.14 1.59 6.92
N MET A 117 2.16 2.85 6.50
CA MET A 117 1.43 3.92 7.20
C MET A 117 -0.09 3.68 7.19
N MET A 118 -0.65 3.21 6.07
CA MET A 118 -2.06 2.79 6.00
C MET A 118 -2.37 1.70 7.03
N SER A 119 -1.50 0.69 7.12
CA SER A 119 -1.64 -0.40 8.11
C SER A 119 -1.57 0.12 9.55
N ALA A 120 -0.69 1.09 9.83
CA ALA A 120 -0.60 1.76 11.12
C ALA A 120 -1.89 2.52 11.47
N CYS A 121 -2.46 3.26 10.52
CA CYS A 121 -3.74 3.96 10.67
C CYS A 121 -4.89 2.98 10.96
N LEU A 122 -4.97 1.86 10.24
CA LEU A 122 -6.00 0.85 10.47
C LEU A 122 -5.89 0.22 11.86
N LYS A 123 -4.68 -0.06 12.36
CA LYS A 123 -4.48 -0.56 13.73
C LYS A 123 -4.85 0.46 14.81
N LEU A 124 -4.50 1.73 14.60
CA LEU A 124 -4.93 2.80 15.49
C LEU A 124 -6.46 2.87 15.54
N PHE A 125 -7.14 2.75 14.40
CA PHE A 125 -8.59 2.69 14.36
C PHE A 125 -9.13 1.45 15.10
N GLU A 126 -8.60 0.26 14.81
CA GLU A 126 -9.01 -1.01 15.43
C GLU A 126 -9.03 -0.91 16.96
N TYR A 127 -8.00 -0.30 17.57
CA TYR A 127 -7.88 -0.26 19.03
C TYR A 127 -8.50 0.95 19.69
N THR A 128 -8.81 2.01 18.95
CA THR A 128 -9.35 3.25 19.54
C THR A 128 -10.80 3.53 19.15
N GLY A 129 -11.29 2.93 18.06
CA GLY A 129 -12.55 3.30 17.42
C GLY A 129 -12.56 4.73 16.86
N ASN A 130 -11.42 5.43 16.83
CA ASN A 130 -11.35 6.80 16.37
C ASN A 130 -11.33 6.86 14.84
N ILE A 131 -12.45 7.32 14.27
CA ILE A 131 -12.68 7.39 12.83
C ILE A 131 -11.67 8.27 12.08
N THR A 132 -10.95 9.19 12.75
CA THR A 132 -9.91 10.00 12.12
C THR A 132 -8.81 9.12 11.50
N PHE A 133 -8.39 8.06 12.19
CA PHE A 133 -7.36 7.16 11.66
C PHE A 133 -7.88 6.36 10.46
N TYR A 134 -9.14 5.93 10.51
CA TYR A 134 -9.79 5.27 9.38
C TYR A 134 -9.88 6.20 8.16
N ASN A 135 -10.28 7.45 8.36
CA ASN A 135 -10.35 8.46 7.30
C ASN A 135 -8.98 8.69 6.66
N ARG A 136 -7.90 8.62 7.44
CA ARG A 136 -6.54 8.74 6.91
C ARG A 136 -6.11 7.51 6.10
N ALA A 137 -6.36 6.31 6.63
CA ALA A 137 -6.14 5.07 5.87
C ALA A 137 -6.95 5.08 4.56
N TRP A 138 -8.16 5.64 4.59
CA TRP A 138 -9.02 5.81 3.43
C TRP A 138 -8.43 6.77 2.39
N GLN A 139 -7.73 7.83 2.81
CA GLN A 139 -7.05 8.73 1.86
C GLN A 139 -5.82 8.09 1.20
N LEU A 140 -5.20 7.11 1.86
CA LEU A 140 -4.16 6.26 1.28
C LEU A 140 -4.73 5.14 0.39
N PHE A 141 -6.05 4.94 0.43
CA PHE A 141 -6.81 4.02 -0.41
C PHE A 141 -7.36 4.81 -1.60
N ILE A 142 -7.52 4.18 -2.76
CA ILE A 142 -8.25 4.81 -3.87
C ILE A 142 -9.70 4.99 -3.41
N GLY A 143 -10.09 6.21 -3.06
CA GLY A 143 -11.43 6.49 -2.56
C GLY A 143 -12.50 6.26 -3.63
N LYS A 144 -13.75 6.04 -3.22
CA LYS A 144 -14.90 5.80 -4.15
C LYS A 144 -15.05 6.85 -5.26
N GLU A 145 -14.72 8.11 -4.99
CA GLU A 145 -14.74 9.16 -6.01
C GLU A 145 -13.53 9.07 -6.94
N GLN A 146 -12.35 8.75 -6.40
CA GLN A 146 -11.10 8.57 -7.15
C GLN A 146 -11.13 7.32 -8.03
N GLU A 147 -11.91 6.30 -7.67
CA GLU A 147 -12.17 5.14 -8.53
C GLU A 147 -12.62 5.57 -9.94
N TYR A 148 -13.38 6.66 -10.02
CA TYR A 148 -13.92 7.24 -11.25
C TYR A 148 -13.18 8.48 -11.73
N ASN A 149 -12.57 9.24 -10.82
CA ASN A 149 -11.78 10.44 -11.13
C ASN A 149 -10.32 10.25 -10.70
N PHE A 150 -9.55 9.54 -11.53
CA PHE A 150 -8.15 9.23 -11.29
C PHE A 150 -7.27 10.02 -12.25
N GLU A 151 -6.48 10.97 -11.77
CA GLU A 151 -5.74 11.90 -12.64
C GLU A 151 -4.73 11.18 -13.54
N ASP A 152 -3.96 10.23 -12.99
CA ASP A 152 -2.94 9.47 -13.73
C ASP A 152 -3.53 8.60 -14.85
N TYR A 153 -4.83 8.27 -14.79
CA TYR A 153 -5.50 7.55 -15.87
C TYR A 153 -5.48 8.36 -17.17
N ASN A 154 -5.53 9.69 -17.09
CA ASN A 154 -5.55 10.55 -18.27
C ASN A 154 -4.28 10.40 -19.11
N GLU A 155 -3.14 10.12 -18.48
CA GLU A 155 -1.85 9.94 -19.17
C GLU A 155 -1.79 8.64 -19.98
N ILE A 156 -2.56 7.63 -19.56
CA ILE A 156 -2.47 6.26 -20.09
C ILE A 156 -3.73 5.80 -20.82
N CYS A 157 -4.78 6.62 -20.88
CA CYS A 157 -6.09 6.25 -21.40
C CYS A 157 -6.08 5.77 -22.87
N ASP A 158 -5.13 6.24 -23.69
CA ASP A 158 -4.97 5.81 -25.09
C ASP A 158 -4.10 4.55 -25.25
N SER A 159 -3.46 4.06 -24.18
CA SER A 159 -2.64 2.84 -24.20
C SER A 159 -3.51 1.63 -24.48
N LYS A 160 -3.02 0.72 -25.35
CA LYS A 160 -3.70 -0.51 -25.73
C LYS A 160 -3.17 -1.69 -24.93
N LEU A 161 -4.09 -2.45 -24.37
CA LEU A 161 -3.77 -3.66 -23.60
C LEU A 161 -4.41 -4.89 -24.28
N PRO A 162 -3.76 -6.07 -24.20
CA PRO A 162 -4.30 -7.35 -24.68
C PRO A 162 -5.35 -7.89 -23.69
N LEU A 163 -6.58 -7.38 -23.76
CA LEU A 163 -7.66 -7.77 -22.85
C LEU A 163 -8.46 -8.97 -23.38
N LEU A 164 -8.61 -10.00 -22.56
CA LEU A 164 -9.47 -11.17 -22.81
C LEU A 164 -10.68 -11.11 -21.88
N ASP A 165 -11.75 -10.48 -22.38
CA ASP A 165 -13.04 -10.30 -21.70
C ASP A 165 -13.76 -11.63 -21.47
N TRP A 166 -14.43 -11.77 -20.32
CA TRP A 166 -15.12 -13.00 -19.94
C TRP A 166 -16.27 -13.37 -20.88
N HIS A 167 -16.98 -12.39 -21.48
CA HIS A 167 -18.03 -12.70 -22.46
C HIS A 167 -17.48 -13.35 -23.74
N THR A 168 -16.24 -13.04 -24.12
CA THR A 168 -15.58 -13.70 -25.26
C THR A 168 -15.12 -15.11 -24.89
N GLN A 169 -14.66 -15.31 -23.66
CA GLN A 169 -14.30 -16.62 -23.11
C GLN A 169 -15.50 -17.58 -23.10
N GLU A 170 -16.69 -17.13 -22.68
CA GLU A 170 -17.91 -17.95 -22.71
C GLU A 170 -18.30 -18.44 -24.12
N LYS A 171 -17.91 -17.69 -25.16
CA LYS A 171 -18.12 -18.05 -26.57
C LYS A 171 -16.98 -18.92 -27.12
N ASN A 172 -16.07 -19.38 -26.28
CA ASN A 172 -14.83 -20.08 -26.65
C ASN A 172 -13.90 -19.26 -27.57
N ILE A 173 -13.96 -17.93 -27.49
CA ILE A 173 -13.05 -17.02 -28.20
C ILE A 173 -11.95 -16.63 -27.21
N LEU A 174 -10.81 -17.33 -27.27
CA LEU A 174 -9.70 -17.20 -26.32
C LEU A 174 -8.57 -16.27 -26.79
N VAL A 175 -8.87 -15.38 -27.73
CA VAL A 175 -7.90 -14.44 -28.32
C VAL A 175 -8.09 -13.07 -27.66
N PRO A 176 -7.06 -12.51 -27.01
CA PRO A 176 -7.17 -11.18 -26.42
C PRO A 176 -7.33 -10.10 -27.51
N HIS A 177 -8.15 -9.10 -27.22
CA HIS A 177 -8.35 -7.94 -28.06
C HIS A 177 -7.42 -6.81 -27.62
N GLN A 178 -6.67 -6.24 -28.57
CA GLN A 178 -5.89 -5.04 -28.35
C GLN A 178 -6.81 -3.81 -28.35
N ILE A 179 -7.24 -3.41 -27.16
CA ILE A 179 -8.22 -2.33 -26.95
C ILE A 179 -7.59 -1.23 -26.10
N SER A 180 -7.88 0.04 -26.40
CA SER A 180 -7.41 1.13 -25.54
C SER A 180 -8.17 1.14 -24.22
N LEU A 181 -7.55 1.61 -23.14
CA LEU A 181 -8.21 1.70 -21.84
C LEU A 181 -9.44 2.60 -21.90
N LYS A 182 -9.38 3.69 -22.66
CA LYS A 182 -10.53 4.54 -22.96
C LYS A 182 -11.69 3.77 -23.57
N GLN A 183 -11.42 2.97 -24.60
CA GLN A 183 -12.44 2.14 -25.24
C GLN A 183 -12.97 1.06 -24.29
N ALA A 184 -12.10 0.46 -23.48
CA ALA A 184 -12.50 -0.55 -22.50
C ALA A 184 -13.44 0.03 -21.42
N ILE A 185 -13.21 1.27 -20.98
CA ILE A 185 -14.12 1.99 -20.08
C ILE A 185 -15.44 2.36 -20.80
N GLU A 186 -15.37 2.95 -21.99
CA GLU A 186 -16.55 3.34 -22.78
C GLU A 186 -17.48 2.14 -23.13
N THR A 187 -16.89 0.95 -23.28
CA THR A 187 -17.61 -0.30 -23.59
C THR A 187 -17.98 -1.12 -22.36
N ASN A 188 -17.70 -0.64 -21.14
CA ASN A 188 -17.92 -1.33 -19.86
C ASN A 188 -17.20 -2.70 -19.73
N ILE A 189 -16.12 -2.93 -20.50
CA ILE A 189 -15.22 -4.07 -20.24
C ILE A 189 -14.46 -3.82 -18.92
N LEU A 190 -14.05 -2.58 -18.70
CA LEU A 190 -13.52 -2.08 -17.44
C LEU A 190 -14.50 -1.07 -16.85
N LYS A 191 -14.67 -1.09 -15.52
CA LYS A 191 -15.65 -0.22 -14.84
C LYS A 191 -15.06 1.10 -14.36
N LYS A 192 -13.81 1.06 -13.88
CA LYS A 192 -13.20 2.14 -13.07
C LYS A 192 -11.85 2.55 -13.66
N PRO A 193 -11.67 3.84 -14.02
CA PRO A 193 -10.39 4.40 -14.44
C PRO A 193 -9.19 4.07 -13.53
N ALA A 194 -9.37 4.13 -12.22
CA ALA A 194 -8.29 3.79 -11.28
C ALA A 194 -7.89 2.30 -11.36
N PHE A 195 -8.87 1.41 -11.54
CA PHE A 195 -8.60 -0.02 -11.72
C PHE A 195 -7.95 -0.31 -13.09
N ALA A 196 -8.38 0.39 -14.15
CA ALA A 196 -7.73 0.35 -15.46
C ALA A 196 -6.25 0.76 -15.39
N TYR A 197 -5.92 1.76 -14.57
CA TYR A 197 -4.54 2.15 -14.32
C TYR A 197 -3.72 1.03 -13.64
N CYS A 198 -4.29 0.30 -12.68
CA CYS A 198 -3.63 -0.87 -12.08
C CYS A 198 -3.34 -1.97 -13.10
N LEU A 199 -4.27 -2.25 -14.02
CA LEU A 199 -4.03 -3.20 -15.13
C LEU A 199 -2.91 -2.73 -16.06
N PHE A 200 -2.90 -1.44 -16.40
CA PHE A 200 -1.83 -0.83 -17.19
C PHE A 200 -0.48 -0.98 -16.50
N LEU A 201 -0.39 -0.71 -15.20
CA LEU A 201 0.86 -0.87 -14.44
C LEU A 201 1.38 -2.30 -14.49
N GLY A 202 0.51 -3.30 -14.28
CA GLY A 202 0.88 -4.71 -14.36
C GLY A 202 1.44 -5.08 -15.74
N TYR A 203 0.75 -4.67 -16.80
CA TYR A 203 1.18 -4.85 -18.19
C TYR A 203 2.52 -4.14 -18.46
N TYR A 204 2.60 -2.84 -18.14
CA TYR A 204 3.76 -2.00 -18.36
C TYR A 204 5.00 -2.56 -17.68
N LEU A 205 4.92 -2.90 -16.39
CA LEU A 205 6.04 -3.50 -15.65
C LEU A 205 6.48 -4.82 -16.28
N THR A 206 5.56 -5.65 -16.74
CA THR A 206 5.88 -6.92 -17.39
C THR A 206 6.61 -6.73 -18.70
N THR A 207 6.22 -5.74 -19.52
CA THR A 207 6.99 -5.37 -20.72
C THR A 207 8.38 -4.82 -20.36
N LYS A 208 8.52 -4.05 -19.28
CA LYS A 208 9.81 -3.56 -18.79
C LYS A 208 10.74 -4.66 -18.26
N LEU A 209 10.19 -5.76 -17.77
CA LEU A 209 10.95 -6.96 -17.41
C LEU A 209 11.48 -7.73 -18.64
N GLY A 210 11.08 -7.34 -19.85
CA GLY A 210 11.57 -7.89 -21.11
C GLY A 210 10.71 -9.00 -21.72
N PHE A 211 9.49 -9.21 -21.21
CA PHE A 211 8.55 -10.11 -21.85
C PHE A 211 8.00 -9.50 -23.15
N PRO A 212 8.01 -10.25 -24.27
CA PRO A 212 7.39 -9.79 -25.52
C PRO A 212 5.88 -9.57 -25.36
N GLU A 213 5.33 -8.52 -25.97
CA GLU A 213 3.91 -8.19 -25.85
C GLU A 213 3.00 -9.30 -26.38
N GLU A 214 3.45 -10.05 -27.39
CA GLU A 214 2.69 -11.15 -28.00
C GLU A 214 2.48 -12.36 -27.08
N VAL A 215 3.23 -12.45 -25.99
CA VAL A 215 3.05 -13.51 -24.98
C VAL A 215 2.36 -13.01 -23.72
N ILE A 216 1.90 -11.76 -23.68
CA ILE A 216 1.22 -11.18 -22.52
C ILE A 216 -0.28 -11.06 -22.83
N ARG A 217 -1.13 -11.44 -21.87
CA ARG A 217 -2.55 -11.09 -21.89
C ARG A 217 -3.08 -10.79 -20.49
N LEU A 218 -4.16 -10.04 -20.43
CA LEU A 218 -4.94 -9.83 -19.22
C LEU A 218 -6.27 -10.57 -19.39
N ARG A 219 -6.52 -11.61 -18.60
CA ARG A 219 -7.72 -12.44 -18.66
C ARG A 219 -8.68 -12.04 -17.55
N GLN A 220 -9.90 -11.64 -17.90
CA GLN A 220 -10.93 -11.34 -16.91
C GLN A 220 -11.50 -12.63 -16.33
N HIS A 221 -11.76 -12.64 -15.03
CA HIS A 221 -12.48 -13.73 -14.37
C HIS A 221 -13.95 -13.71 -14.78
N ALA A 222 -14.52 -14.90 -15.02
CA ALA A 222 -15.97 -15.00 -15.20
C ALA A 222 -16.71 -14.79 -13.86
N PRO A 223 -17.99 -14.39 -13.87
CA PRO A 223 -18.75 -14.16 -12.63
C PRO A 223 -18.77 -15.35 -11.65
N GLN A 224 -18.71 -16.59 -12.15
CA GLN A 224 -18.60 -17.81 -11.35
C GLN A 224 -17.19 -18.09 -10.78
N GLU A 225 -16.15 -17.48 -11.35
CA GLU A 225 -14.75 -17.60 -10.92
C GLU A 225 -14.38 -16.48 -9.93
N MET A 226 -15.02 -15.32 -10.05
CA MET A 226 -14.80 -14.20 -9.14
C MET A 226 -15.18 -14.59 -7.71
N ALA A 227 -14.30 -14.27 -6.77
CA ALA A 227 -14.65 -14.36 -5.37
C ALA A 227 -15.86 -13.45 -5.07
N HIS A 228 -16.76 -13.87 -4.17
CA HIS A 228 -18.03 -13.17 -3.87
C HIS A 228 -17.87 -11.72 -3.36
N TYR A 229 -16.63 -11.28 -3.16
CA TYR A 229 -16.25 -9.96 -2.66
C TYR A 229 -15.54 -9.08 -3.70
N ALA A 230 -15.23 -9.60 -4.88
CA ALA A 230 -14.58 -8.82 -5.94
C ALA A 230 -15.63 -8.18 -6.87
N ASP A 231 -15.47 -6.89 -7.17
CA ASP A 231 -16.26 -6.18 -8.18
C ASP A 231 -15.72 -6.43 -9.60
N ASP A 232 -14.41 -6.61 -9.73
CA ASP A 232 -13.75 -7.04 -10.97
C ASP A 232 -12.43 -7.76 -10.63
N ALA A 233 -12.01 -8.71 -11.46
CA ALA A 233 -10.77 -9.46 -11.26
C ALA A 233 -10.17 -9.89 -12.60
N TRP A 234 -8.86 -9.64 -12.74
CA TRP A 234 -8.10 -9.94 -13.96
C TRP A 234 -6.78 -10.60 -13.62
N ASP A 235 -6.44 -11.63 -14.39
CA ASP A 235 -5.15 -12.31 -14.34
C ASP A 235 -4.24 -11.77 -15.41
N LEU A 236 -3.06 -11.30 -15.02
CA LEU A 236 -1.96 -11.08 -15.93
C LEU A 236 -1.29 -12.43 -16.21
N GLU A 237 -1.39 -12.87 -17.46
CA GLU A 237 -0.90 -14.18 -17.88
C GLU A 237 0.21 -14.06 -18.93
N ILE A 238 1.16 -15.00 -18.86
CA ILE A 238 2.25 -15.13 -19.82
C ILE A 238 2.14 -16.48 -20.55
N ASN A 239 2.24 -16.46 -21.88
CA ASN A 239 2.29 -17.66 -22.70
C ASN A 239 3.69 -18.27 -22.71
N THR A 240 3.81 -19.44 -22.12
CA THR A 240 5.05 -20.22 -22.04
C THR A 240 5.03 -21.39 -23.03
N LYS A 241 6.20 -21.76 -23.54
CA LYS A 241 6.31 -22.90 -24.48
C LYS A 241 5.91 -24.25 -23.87
N GLN A 242 6.04 -24.40 -22.55
CA GLN A 242 5.85 -25.69 -21.87
C GLN A 242 4.47 -25.83 -21.24
N PHE A 243 3.92 -24.74 -20.69
CA PHE A 243 2.69 -24.78 -19.90
C PHE A 243 1.54 -23.97 -20.52
N GLY A 244 1.77 -23.34 -21.68
CA GLY A 244 0.81 -22.42 -22.27
C GLY A 244 0.68 -21.16 -21.40
N TRP A 245 -0.53 -20.62 -21.32
CA TRP A 245 -0.83 -19.43 -20.51
C TRP A 245 -0.77 -19.74 -19.02
N VAL A 246 0.04 -18.98 -18.30
CA VAL A 246 0.23 -19.11 -16.85
C VAL A 246 0.03 -17.74 -16.20
N GLU A 247 -0.80 -17.68 -15.16
CA GLU A 247 -0.97 -16.50 -14.32
C GLU A 247 0.34 -16.16 -13.60
N ILE A 248 0.72 -14.88 -13.66
CA ILE A 248 1.87 -14.34 -12.91
C ILE A 248 1.48 -13.29 -11.88
N CYS A 249 0.28 -12.70 -12.01
CA CYS A 249 -0.24 -11.68 -11.09
C CYS A 249 -1.77 -11.57 -11.22
N GLY A 250 -2.50 -11.76 -10.13
CA GLY A 250 -3.93 -11.44 -10.03
C GLY A 250 -4.14 -9.98 -9.59
N ILE A 251 -4.96 -9.23 -10.34
CA ILE A 251 -5.31 -7.83 -10.09
C ILE A 251 -6.80 -7.77 -9.80
N HIS A 252 -7.17 -7.53 -8.54
CA HIS A 252 -8.55 -7.64 -8.06
C HIS A 252 -9.06 -6.32 -7.49
N ASP A 253 -10.23 -5.87 -7.92
CA ASP A 253 -11.00 -4.84 -7.25
C ASP A 253 -11.87 -5.50 -6.16
N ARG A 254 -11.43 -5.40 -4.90
CA ARG A 254 -12.11 -6.00 -3.74
C ARG A 254 -13.03 -5.01 -3.02
N THR A 255 -13.22 -3.82 -3.56
CA THR A 255 -14.04 -2.75 -2.98
C THR A 255 -13.68 -2.47 -1.51
N ASP A 256 -14.68 -2.34 -0.64
CA ASP A 256 -14.52 -2.13 0.80
C ASP A 256 -14.65 -3.43 1.63
N TYR A 257 -14.62 -4.60 0.97
CA TYR A 257 -14.93 -5.87 1.62
C TYR A 257 -13.98 -6.20 2.79
N ASP A 258 -12.68 -6.01 2.58
CA ASP A 258 -11.66 -6.32 3.59
C ASP A 258 -11.70 -5.35 4.78
N LEU A 259 -12.25 -4.15 4.58
CA LEU A 259 -12.41 -3.14 5.63
C LEU A 259 -13.67 -3.37 6.49
N LYS A 260 -14.63 -4.17 6.02
CA LYS A 260 -15.89 -4.46 6.70
C LYS A 260 -15.85 -5.70 7.61
N ARG A 261 -14.69 -6.34 7.76
CA ARG A 261 -14.49 -7.56 8.56
C ARG A 261 -13.59 -7.27 9.75
#